data_AF-A0A151AHN4-F1
#
_entry.id   AF-A0A151AHN4-F1
#
_cell.length_a   1.000
_cell.length_b   1.000
_cell.length_c   1.000
_cell.angle_alpha   90.00
_cell.angle_beta   90.00
_cell.angle_gamma   90.00
#
_symmetry.space_group_name_H-M   'P 1'
#
loop_
_entity.id
_entity.type
_entity.pdbx_description
1 polymer ?
#
loop_
_entity_poly.entity_id
_entity_poly.type
_entity_poly.pdbx_seq_one_letter_code
_entity_poly.pdbx_strand_id
1 'polypeptide(L)' 'MDENRTEACGRCSVTTVIDATGSDRDVLGEERIEIEEREMRRTSMHHVAAGRAKDWFDSLGERLIYGR' A
#
# COMPACT_ATOMS: atom_id res chain seq x y z
N MET A 1 -3.25 -18.03 14.81
CA MET A 1 -4.20 -16.91 14.63
C MET A 1 -4.09 -16.08 15.90
N ASP A 2 -3.27 -15.04 16.00
CA ASP A 2 -2.77 -14.08 15.00
C ASP A 2 -1.35 -13.65 15.42
N GLU A 3 -0.42 -13.61 14.47
CA GLU A 3 0.92 -13.04 14.66
C GLU A 3 0.79 -11.53 14.89
N ASN A 4 1.51 -11.03 15.90
CA ASN A 4 1.58 -9.62 16.32
C ASN A 4 2.22 -8.74 15.22
N ARG A 5 1.55 -8.57 14.08
CA ARG A 5 1.88 -7.57 13.08
C ARG A 5 1.45 -6.23 13.66
N THR A 6 2.43 -5.47 14.14
CA THR A 6 2.26 -4.05 14.47
C THR A 6 1.72 -3.35 13.24
N GLU A 7 0.41 -3.14 13.18
CA GLU A 7 -0.19 -2.36 12.11
C GLU A 7 0.35 -0.93 12.27
N ALA A 8 1.01 -0.41 11.23
CA ALA A 8 1.51 0.95 11.23
C ALA A 8 0.34 1.90 11.56
N CYS A 9 0.56 2.85 12.48
CA CYS A 9 -0.37 3.93 12.82
C CYS A 9 -0.72 4.76 11.56
N GLY A 10 -1.60 4.25 10.72
CA GLY A 10 -2.01 4.85 9.45
C GLY A 10 -3.43 4.45 9.05
N ARG A 11 -4.03 3.48 9.75
CA ARG A 11 -5.41 3.07 9.51
C ARG A 11 -6.44 4.17 9.82
N CYS A 12 -6.08 5.15 10.65
CA CYS A 12 -6.93 6.33 10.88
C CYS A 12 -6.82 7.41 9.78
N SER A 13 -5.84 7.36 8.87
CA SER A 13 -5.71 8.35 7.78
C SER A 13 -6.34 7.91 6.46
N VAL A 14 -6.74 6.63 6.32
CA VAL A 14 -7.26 6.04 5.07
C VAL A 14 -8.66 5.45 5.26
N THR A 15 -9.58 6.17 5.91
CA THR A 15 -11.00 5.75 5.98
C THR A 15 -11.95 6.68 5.25
N THR A 16 -11.53 7.91 4.94
CA THR A 16 -12.41 8.90 4.29
C THR A 16 -12.71 8.61 2.82
N VAL A 17 -11.87 7.83 2.12
CA VAL A 17 -12.02 7.63 0.67
C VAL A 17 -13.00 6.50 0.32
N ILE A 18 -13.18 5.52 1.23
CA ILE A 18 -13.99 4.31 0.96
C ILE A 18 -15.50 4.61 1.05
N ASP A 19 -15.91 5.59 1.86
CA ASP A 19 -17.33 5.97 2.01
C ASP A 19 -17.90 6.67 0.76
N ALA A 20 -17.04 7.33 -0.02
CA ALA A 20 -17.44 8.05 -1.24
C ALA A 20 -17.82 7.11 -2.40
N THR A 21 -17.31 5.88 -2.43
CA THR A 21 -17.57 4.91 -3.51
C THR A 21 -18.84 4.07 -3.31
N GLY A 22 -19.51 4.18 -2.15
CA GLY A 22 -20.75 3.46 -1.84
C GLY A 22 -22.04 4.24 -2.14
N SER A 23 -21.93 5.46 -2.64
CA SER A 23 -23.07 6.29 -3.03
C SER A 23 -23.39 6.10 -4.52
N ASP A 24 -24.67 6.08 -4.91
CA ASP A 24 -25.17 6.00 -6.30
C ASP A 24 -24.77 7.22 -7.18
N ARG A 25 -23.87 8.08 -6.68
CA ARG A 25 -23.33 9.25 -7.35
C ARG A 25 -21.91 8.92 -7.79
N ASP A 26 -21.65 8.99 -9.09
CA ASP A 26 -20.29 8.84 -9.62
C ASP A 26 -19.42 10.04 -9.18
N VAL A 27 -18.71 9.88 -8.06
CA VAL A 27 -17.83 10.90 -7.49
C VAL A 27 -16.58 11.16 -8.34
N LEU A 28 -16.29 10.27 -9.30
CA LEU A 28 -15.15 10.38 -10.21
C LEU A 28 -15.53 11.04 -11.54
N GLY A 29 -16.83 11.26 -11.79
CA GLY A 29 -17.34 11.90 -13.00
C GLY A 29 -17.01 11.16 -14.30
N GLU A 30 -17.22 11.85 -15.43
CA GLU A 30 -16.90 11.36 -16.79
C GLU A 30 -15.39 11.33 -17.09
N GLU A 31 -14.57 11.92 -16.22
CA GLU A 31 -13.11 12.04 -16.37
C GLU A 31 -12.39 10.91 -15.61
N ARG A 32 -12.78 9.67 -15.89
CA ARG A 32 -12.10 8.49 -15.36
C ARG A 32 -10.76 8.35 -16.05
N ILE A 33 -9.68 8.66 -15.32
CA ILE A 33 -8.32 8.43 -15.79
C ILE A 33 -8.04 6.92 -15.69
N GLU A 34 -8.59 6.13 -16.63
CA GLU A 34 -8.28 4.71 -16.75
C GLU A 34 -6.86 4.58 -17.31
N ILE A 35 -5.90 4.42 -16.41
CA ILE A 35 -4.53 4.07 -16.80
C ILE A 35 -4.48 2.56 -16.99
N GLU A 36 -3.98 2.14 -18.15
CA GLU A 36 -3.81 0.72 -18.43
C GLU A 36 -2.80 0.11 -17.44
N GLU A 37 -3.12 -1.09 -16.93
CA GLU A 37 -2.42 -1.71 -15.81
C GLU A 37 -0.89 -1.81 -16.04
N ARG A 38 -0.46 -2.06 -17.27
CA ARG A 38 0.97 -2.15 -17.63
C ARG A 38 1.68 -0.83 -17.42
N GLU A 39 1.01 0.30 -17.65
CA GLU A 39 1.56 1.64 -17.51
C GLU A 39 1.66 2.04 -16.04
N MET A 40 0.63 1.71 -15.25
CA MET A 40 0.66 1.88 -13.80
C MET A 40 1.76 1.02 -13.15
N ARG A 41 1.91 -0.24 -13.56
CA ARG A 41 2.98 -1.14 -13.07
C ARG A 41 4.36 -0.65 -13.49
N ARG A 42 4.50 -0.11 -14.71
CA ARG A 42 5.77 0.44 -15.20
C ARG A 42 6.22 1.63 -14.37
N THR A 43 5.33 2.58 -14.10
CA THR A 43 5.65 3.75 -13.28
C THR A 43 5.96 3.35 -11.84
N SER A 44 5.25 2.36 -11.28
CA SER A 44 5.45 1.91 -9.90
C SER A 44 6.61 0.93 -9.69
N MET A 45 7.35 0.52 -10.73
CA MET A 45 8.45 -0.46 -10.58
C MET A 45 9.51 -0.04 -9.55
N HIS A 46 9.82 1.25 -9.48
CA HIS A 46 10.79 1.78 -8.51
C HIS A 46 10.28 1.64 -7.07
N HIS A 47 8.98 1.84 -6.83
CA HIS A 47 8.35 1.59 -5.53
C HIS A 47 8.37 0.11 -5.16
N VAL A 48 8.12 -0.78 -6.12
CA VAL A 48 8.19 -2.24 -5.89
C VAL A 48 9.62 -2.65 -5.52
N ALA A 49 10.62 -2.12 -6.22
CA ALA A 49 12.04 -2.38 -5.91
C ALA A 49 12.43 -1.82 -4.53
N ALA A 50 11.99 -0.61 -4.20
CA ALA A 50 12.22 0.01 -2.90
C ALA A 50 11.56 -0.79 -1.76
N GLY A 51 10.33 -1.30 -1.98
CA GLY A 51 9.63 -2.17 -1.03
C GLY A 51 10.43 -3.44 -0.73
N ARG A 52 10.90 -4.14 -1.77
CA ARG A 52 11.74 -5.33 -1.59
C ARG A 52 13.06 -5.04 -0.87
N ALA A 53 13.69 -3.90 -1.17
CA ALA A 53 14.90 -3.48 -0.48
C ALA A 53 14.63 -3.21 1.01
N LYS A 54 13.52 -2.51 1.31
CA LYS A 54 13.07 -2.29 2.68
C LYS A 54 12.83 -3.61 3.42
N ASP A 55 12.09 -4.54 2.83
CA ASP A 55 11.80 -5.84 3.45
C ASP A 55 13.09 -6.60 3.79
N TRP A 56 14.09 -6.51 2.92
CA TRP A 56 15.41 -7.09 3.17
C TRP A 56 16.12 -6.42 4.36
N PHE A 57 16.12 -5.09 4.44
CA PHE A 57 16.70 -4.37 5.58
C PHE A 57 15.95 -4.66 6.89
N ASP A 58 14.62 -4.72 6.85
CA ASP A 58 13.80 -5.05 8.01
C ASP A 58 14.11 -6.48 8.49
N SER A 59 14.27 -7.45 7.59
CA SER A 59 14.68 -8.82 7.93
C SER A 59 16.08 -8.87 8.55
N LEU A 60 17.03 -8.11 8.03
CA LEU A 60 18.37 -8.01 8.63
C LEU A 60 18.32 -7.37 10.03
N GLY A 61 17.52 -6.32 10.18
CA GLY A 61 17.31 -5.65 11.46
C GLY A 61 16.66 -6.59 12.48
N GLU A 62 15.61 -7.32 12.08
CA GLU A 62 14.93 -8.29 12.94
C GLU A 62 15.90 -9.38 13.41
N ARG A 63 16.74 -9.90 12.51
CA ARG A 63 17.75 -10.90 12.88
C ARG A 63 18.83 -10.37 13.80
N LEU A 64 19.26 -9.12 13.59
CA LEU A 64 20.29 -8.49 14.43
C LEU A 64 19.76 -8.18 15.84
N ILE A 65 18.54 -7.66 15.93
CA ILE A 65 17.95 -7.20 17.19
C ILE A 65 17.36 -8.37 17.98
N TYR A 66 16.62 -9.25 17.31
CA TYR A 66 15.83 -10.30 17.94
C TYR A 66 16.41 -11.72 17.76
N GLY A 67 17.46 -11.88 16.96
CA GLY A 67 18.16 -13.16 16.80
C GLY A 67 17.39 -14.23 16.00
N ARG A 68 16.33 -13.84 15.27
CA ARG A 68 15.51 -14.73 14.44
C ARG A 68 15.80 -14.58 12.95
#